data_AF-A0A6G2DGM1-F1
#
_entry.id   AF-A0A6G2DGM1-F1
#
_cell.length_a   1.000
_cell.length_b   1.000
_cell.length_c   1.000
_cell.angle_alpha   90.00
_cell.angle_beta   90.00
_cell.angle_gamma   90.00
#
_symmetry.space_group_name_H-M   'P 1'
#
loop_
_entity.id
_entity.type
_entity.pdbx_description
1 polymer ?
#
loop_
_entity_poly.entity_id
_entity_poly.type
_entity_poly.pdbx_seq_one_letter_code
_entity_poly.pdbx_strand_id
1 'polypeptide(L)' 'SYGMRGVKPPIIWGDVTRLNPITVKWSSYAQSRTNKPVKGMLTGPVTILNWSFPREDISIKDSTLQIALAIKDEVLD' A
#
# COMPACT_ATOMS: atom_id res chain seq x y z
N SER A 1 -7.99 -4.45 -15.89
CA SER A 1 -9.24 -5.17 -16.18
C SER A 1 -9.83 -4.61 -17.46
N TYR A 2 -9.59 -5.24 -18.61
CA TYR A 2 -10.21 -4.88 -19.91
C TYR A 2 -9.89 -5.96 -20.96
N GLY A 3 -10.83 -6.24 -21.86
CA GLY A 3 -10.68 -7.27 -22.89
C GLY A 3 -10.36 -8.63 -22.27
N MET A 4 -9.26 -9.25 -22.71
CA MET A 4 -8.79 -10.54 -22.17
C MET A 4 -7.93 -10.42 -20.90
N ARG A 5 -7.78 -9.22 -20.32
CA ARG A 5 -6.96 -9.01 -19.11
C ARG A 5 -7.81 -9.03 -17.85
N GLY A 6 -7.76 -10.15 -17.14
CA GLY A 6 -8.35 -10.31 -15.81
C GLY A 6 -7.50 -9.71 -14.69
N VAL A 7 -8.09 -9.62 -13.50
CA VAL A 7 -7.41 -9.26 -12.24
C VAL A 7 -7.83 -10.24 -11.16
N LYS A 8 -6.97 -10.44 -10.14
CA LYS A 8 -7.29 -11.21 -8.94
C LYS A 8 -7.11 -10.31 -7.72
N PRO A 9 -8.13 -9.51 -7.35
CA PRO A 9 -8.03 -8.56 -6.23
C PRO A 9 -7.69 -9.29 -4.91
N PRO A 10 -6.85 -8.70 -4.04
CA PRO A 10 -6.63 -9.20 -2.69
C PRO A 10 -7.89 -9.01 -1.83
N ILE A 11 -8.00 -9.76 -0.73
CA ILE A 11 -9.14 -9.71 0.19
C ILE A 11 -8.68 -9.03 1.48
N ILE A 12 -9.39 -7.97 1.89
CA ILE A 12 -9.22 -7.35 3.21
C ILE A 12 -10.26 -7.99 4.12
N TRP A 13 -9.83 -8.95 4.93
CA TRP A 13 -10.72 -9.72 5.80
C TRP A 13 -10.79 -9.17 7.23
N GLY A 14 -9.76 -8.45 7.67
CA GLY A 14 -9.60 -8.00 9.06
C GLY A 14 -8.88 -6.67 9.15
N ASP A 15 -8.48 -6.31 10.37
CA ASP A 15 -7.84 -5.03 10.63
C ASP A 15 -6.44 -4.97 9.99
N VAL A 16 -6.14 -3.84 9.34
CA VAL A 16 -4.90 -3.64 8.59
C VAL A 16 -3.86 -2.97 9.47
N THR A 17 -2.68 -3.59 9.59
CA THR A 17 -1.50 -3.02 10.26
C THR A 17 -0.24 -3.35 9.48
N ARG A 18 0.81 -2.52 9.63
CA ARG A 18 2.13 -2.77 9.04
C ARG A 18 3.05 -3.35 10.11
N LEU A 19 3.55 -4.57 9.90
CA LEU A 19 4.42 -5.25 10.89
C LEU A 19 5.89 -4.80 10.79
N ASN A 20 6.39 -4.53 9.58
CA ASN A 20 7.80 -4.20 9.32
C ASN A 20 7.90 -3.29 8.07
N PRO A 21 9.04 -2.61 7.87
CA PRO A 21 9.33 -1.86 6.65
C PRO A 21 9.22 -2.69 5.38
N ILE A 22 8.56 -2.12 4.36
CA ILE A 22 8.22 -2.80 3.11
C ILE A 22 9.22 -2.43 2.01
N THR A 23 9.42 -1.12 1.79
CA THR A 23 10.13 -0.54 0.64
C THR A 23 11.46 0.12 1.01
N VAL A 24 11.62 0.55 2.27
CA VAL A 24 12.80 1.28 2.78
C VAL A 24 14.12 0.66 2.32
N LYS A 25 14.32 -0.66 2.55
CA LYS A 25 15.54 -1.38 2.15
C LYS A 25 15.89 -1.18 0.67
N TRP A 26 14.90 -1.24 -0.21
CA TRP A 26 15.09 -1.14 -1.65
C TRP A 26 15.31 0.30 -2.09
N SER A 27 14.56 1.25 -1.54
CA SER A 27 14.73 2.68 -1.80
C SER A 27 16.11 3.17 -1.33
N SER A 28 16.56 2.77 -0.14
CA SER A 28 17.89 3.09 0.37
C SER A 28 19.00 2.50 -0.50
N TYR A 29 18.87 1.23 -0.91
CA TYR A 29 19.84 0.61 -1.82
C TYR A 29 19.89 1.35 -3.17
N ALA A 30 18.75 1.69 -3.76
CA ALA A 30 18.69 2.40 -5.03
C ALA A 30 19.33 3.80 -4.93
N GLN A 31 19.01 4.56 -3.87
CA GLN A 31 19.64 5.85 -3.60
C GLN A 31 21.16 5.72 -3.41
N SER A 32 21.65 4.62 -2.84
CA SER A 32 23.09 4.39 -2.66
C SER A 32 23.87 4.17 -3.97
N ARG A 33 23.19 3.97 -5.10
CA ARG A 33 23.83 3.70 -6.41
C ARG A 33 23.94 4.95 -7.28
N THR A 34 23.46 6.10 -6.81
CA THR A 34 23.49 7.34 -7.58
C THR A 34 23.46 8.57 -6.69
N ASN A 35 24.07 9.66 -7.15
CA ASN A 35 24.01 10.95 -6.48
C ASN A 35 22.74 11.74 -6.84
N LYS A 36 21.91 11.23 -7.75
CA LYS A 36 20.62 11.85 -8.09
C LYS A 36 19.55 11.46 -7.06
N PRO A 37 18.59 12.35 -6.73
CA PRO A 37 17.48 11.98 -5.86
C PRO A 37 16.64 10.84 -6.45
N VAL A 38 16.45 9.78 -5.67
CA VAL A 38 15.58 8.63 -5.99
C VAL A 38 14.27 8.78 -5.23
N LYS A 39 13.14 8.64 -5.93
CA LYS A 39 11.82 8.71 -5.32
C LYS A 39 11.47 7.37 -4.67
N GLY A 40 11.02 7.38 -3.42
CA GLY A 40 10.29 6.27 -2.83
C GLY A 40 8.96 6.04 -3.56
N MET A 41 8.47 4.81 -3.57
CA MET A 41 7.27 4.44 -4.32
C MET A 41 6.32 3.64 -3.44
N LEU A 42 5.14 4.21 -3.19
CA LEU A 42 4.06 3.60 -2.43
C LEU A 42 2.74 3.77 -3.19
N THR A 43 1.77 2.92 -2.87
CA THR A 43 0.39 3.05 -3.39
C THR A 43 -0.48 3.67 -2.32
N GLY A 44 -1.30 4.66 -2.69
CA GLY A 44 -2.17 5.35 -1.75
C GLY A 44 -3.26 4.44 -1.16
N PRO A 45 -3.76 4.73 0.05
CA PRO A 45 -4.69 3.85 0.76
C PRO A 45 -6.03 3.66 0.03
N VAL A 46 -6.54 4.69 -0.63
CA VAL A 46 -7.78 4.63 -1.41
C VAL A 46 -7.64 3.69 -2.61
N THR A 47 -6.50 3.71 -3.30
CA THR A 47 -6.24 2.81 -4.43
C THR A 47 -6.12 1.36 -3.96
N ILE A 48 -5.41 1.12 -2.85
CA ILE A 48 -5.30 -0.21 -2.25
C ILE A 48 -6.70 -0.75 -1.94
N LEU A 49 -7.55 0.03 -1.28
CA LEU A 49 -8.92 -0.39 -0.97
C LEU A 49 -9.75 -0.67 -2.23
N ASN A 50 -9.78 0.28 -3.18
CA ASN A 50 -10.65 0.18 -4.36
C ASN A 50 -10.28 -0.98 -5.29
N TRP A 51 -9.02 -1.45 -5.25
CA TRP A 51 -8.55 -2.59 -6.02
C TRP A 51 -8.42 -3.87 -5.20
N SER A 52 -9.04 -3.90 -4.03
CA SER A 52 -9.23 -5.07 -3.17
C SER A 52 -10.71 -5.45 -3.09
N PHE A 53 -11.01 -6.64 -2.59
CA PHE A 53 -12.32 -6.97 -2.05
C PHE A 53 -12.33 -6.55 -0.57
N PRO A 54 -13.02 -5.46 -0.19
CA PRO A 54 -13.06 -4.99 1.19
C PRO A 54 -13.98 -5.88 2.04
N ARG A 55 -13.72 -5.90 3.34
CA ARG A 55 -14.68 -6.39 4.35
C ARG A 55 -15.92 -5.49 4.39
N GLU A 56 -17.07 -6.06 4.73
CA GLU A 56 -18.38 -5.38 4.70
C GLU A 56 -18.91 -5.02 6.09
N ASP A 57 -18.22 -5.41 7.16
CA ASP A 57 -18.65 -5.22 8.56
C ASP A 57 -18.25 -3.86 9.16
N ILE A 58 -17.39 -3.09 8.49
CA ILE A 58 -17.02 -1.72 8.86
C ILE A 58 -17.13 -0.77 7.67
N SER A 59 -17.11 0.55 7.91
CA SER A 59 -17.22 1.51 6.82
C SER A 59 -15.98 1.50 5.91
N ILE A 60 -16.19 1.86 4.64
CA ILE A 60 -15.10 2.09 3.67
C ILE A 60 -14.09 3.10 4.22
N LYS A 61 -14.58 4.15 4.91
CA LYS A 61 -13.74 5.16 5.55
C LYS A 61 -12.82 4.54 6.60
N ASP A 62 -13.37 3.71 7.49
CA ASP A 62 -12.60 3.09 8.58
C ASP A 62 -11.55 2.14 8.02
N SER A 63 -11.92 1.30 7.04
CA SER A 63 -10.96 0.44 6.33
C SER A 63 -9.85 1.25 5.66
N THR A 64 -10.20 2.35 4.98
CA THR A 64 -9.22 3.24 4.32
C THR A 64 -8.26 3.85 5.34
N LEU A 65 -8.77 4.27 6.50
CA LEU A 65 -7.96 4.89 7.55
C LEU A 65 -6.96 3.91 8.15
N GLN A 66 -7.32 2.64 8.36
CA GLN A 66 -6.36 1.62 8.79
C GLN A 66 -5.21 1.45 7.79
N ILE A 67 -5.54 1.37 6.49
CA ILE A 67 -4.52 1.31 5.43
C ILE A 67 -3.67 2.59 5.43
N ALA A 68 -4.29 3.76 5.61
CA ALA A 68 -3.58 5.04 5.64
C ALA A 68 -2.58 5.13 6.79
N LEU A 69 -2.93 4.61 7.98
CA LEU A 69 -2.01 4.52 9.11
C LEU A 69 -0.83 3.60 8.79
N ALA A 70 -1.09 2.43 8.21
CA ALA A 70 -0.03 1.51 7.79
C ALA A 70 0.93 2.13 6.75
N ILE A 71 0.40 2.90 5.79
CA ILE A 71 1.20 3.59 4.78
C ILE A 71 1.93 4.80 5.37
N LYS A 72 1.34 5.51 6.34
CA LYS A 72 2.00 6.62 7.04
C LYS A 72 3.30 6.15 7.70
N ASP A 73 3.28 5.01 8.38
CA ASP A 73 4.47 4.48 9.05
C ASP A 73 5.59 4.17 8.04
N GLU A 74 5.24 3.67 6.84
CA GLU A 74 6.20 3.44 5.76
C GLU A 74 6.78 4.73 5.15
N VAL A 75 6.02 5.83 5.14
CA VAL A 75 6.52 7.13 4.65
C VAL A 75 7.47 7.79 5.65
N LEU A 76 7.31 7.50 6.95
CA LEU A 76 8.10 8.10 8.02
C LEU A 76 9.42 7.34 8.30
N ASP A 77 9.56 6.12 7.81
CA ASP A 77 10.80 5.33 7.84
C ASP A 77 11.77 5.69 6.71
#